data_AF-A0A0N0SKP9-F1
#
_entry.id   AF-A0A0N0SKP9-F1
#
_cell.length_a   1.000
_cell.length_b   1.000
_cell.length_c   1.000
_cell.angle_alpha   90.00
_cell.angle_beta   90.00
_cell.angle_gamma   90.00
#
_symmetry.space_group_name_H-M   'P 1'
#
loop_
_entity.id
_entity.type
_entity.pdbx_description
1 polymer ?
#
loop_
_entity_poly.entity_id
_entity_poly.type
_entity_poly.pdbx_seq_one_letter_code
_entity_poly.pdbx_strand_id
1 'polypeptide(L)'
;MGQGDSVDHLFTVEGALAVRIAPTALAAEGLLERQHLQEWVIAHPQVLGDSVLVITSEFDRWADTDGVPARDRLDVLGLDATGRLVVVELKRGTADRDVHLQAITYAALVSRFDLDTLAQAHRDFRKGRGENLELDTCRQRLLDHVDGDWSPELLQRPRQVIIAGDFPKQVTHTVVWLSEMNLDIDLIQVGLWKVKDQLVAGFTKVYPTPEVEEFTLAPARIEAKAAAQKLEERSRAQNAVHVIVGAGLIPDGALLRLTPRHGVTEGIREDILAWVGEDRSRASVTWNNNTAKPLTWKVDGKPYTPTGLANHIFTSVTGRKADGIQGTTWWDIDTAHVPDTVDPDEWAALAGTNLTGLAKQFNGTGKDWTVLHTLLNAVPAGRWTTYGDVAAVISSHAVPVGTHLATCGQCPNAWRVLNASGRVSPGFRWNDPTRTDSPADVLATEGVRFDAGAADPTARLSADALKTLPGD
;
A
#
# COMPACT_ATOMS: atom_id res chain seq x y z
N MET A 1 -5.56 -37.01 3.94
CA MET A 1 -4.17 -36.71 4.34
C MET A 1 -4.20 -36.39 5.83
N GLY A 2 -3.31 -37.01 6.61
CA GLY A 2 -3.43 -37.15 8.06
C GLY A 2 -3.23 -35.86 8.86
N GLN A 3 -3.66 -35.92 10.12
CA GLN A 3 -3.52 -34.93 11.17
C GLN A 3 -2.16 -34.23 11.17
N GLY A 4 -2.19 -32.91 11.06
CA GLY A 4 -1.36 -32.04 11.89
C GLY A 4 -2.33 -31.06 12.53
N ASP A 5 -2.70 -31.27 13.79
CA ASP A 5 -3.09 -30.12 14.60
C ASP A 5 -1.88 -29.19 14.52
N SER A 6 -2.03 -28.00 13.94
CA SER A 6 -0.99 -26.97 14.02
C SER A 6 -0.94 -26.50 15.46
N VAL A 7 -0.39 -27.33 16.35
CA VAL A 7 -0.13 -26.94 17.73
C VAL A 7 1.16 -26.15 17.66
N ASP A 8 1.04 -24.83 17.61
CA ASP A 8 2.20 -23.95 17.73
C ASP A 8 2.99 -24.36 18.98
N HIS A 9 4.23 -24.80 18.75
CA HIS A 9 5.10 -25.29 19.80
C HIS A 9 5.88 -24.11 20.39
N LEU A 10 5.39 -23.59 21.52
CA LEU A 10 6.07 -22.51 22.22
C LEU A 10 7.07 -23.07 23.25
N PHE A 11 8.27 -22.50 23.29
CA PHE A 11 9.34 -22.89 24.21
C PHE A 11 9.91 -21.68 24.94
N THR A 12 10.25 -21.85 26.22
CA THR A 12 11.23 -20.97 26.88
C THR A 12 12.64 -21.49 26.58
N VAL A 13 13.57 -20.60 26.25
CA VAL A 13 14.95 -20.96 25.86
C VAL A 13 15.97 -20.25 26.76
N GLU A 14 16.94 -21.01 27.27
CA GLU A 14 18.09 -20.50 28.02
C GLU A 14 19.36 -21.24 27.56
N GLY A 15 20.19 -20.57 26.75
CA GLY A 15 21.33 -21.22 26.10
C GLY A 15 20.89 -22.37 25.18
N ALA A 16 21.37 -23.58 25.46
CA ALA A 16 20.99 -24.79 24.73
C ALA A 16 19.75 -25.51 25.29
N LEU A 17 19.18 -25.03 26.42
CA LEU A 17 18.01 -25.62 27.03
C LEU A 17 16.74 -25.00 26.45
N ALA A 18 15.82 -25.84 25.99
CA ALA A 18 14.48 -25.44 25.55
C ALA A 18 13.43 -26.24 26.31
N VAL A 19 12.50 -25.54 26.96
CA VAL A 19 11.39 -26.16 27.73
C VAL A 19 10.08 -25.77 27.09
N ARG A 20 9.30 -26.78 26.67
CA ARG A 20 7.99 -26.56 26.04
C ARG A 20 7.01 -25.96 27.05
N ILE A 21 6.29 -24.94 26.60
CA ILE A 21 5.18 -24.32 27.32
C ILE A 21 3.89 -25.00 26.87
N ALA A 22 3.08 -25.47 27.83
CA ALA A 22 1.75 -26.00 27.53
C ALA A 22 0.79 -24.85 27.18
N PRO A 23 -0.09 -25.03 26.18
CA PRO A 23 -1.13 -24.05 25.92
C PRO A 23 -2.14 -24.01 27.08
N THR A 24 -2.75 -22.86 27.27
CA THR A 24 -3.94 -22.63 28.09
C THR A 24 -5.08 -22.14 27.18
N ALA A 25 -6.24 -21.81 27.73
CA ALA A 25 -7.38 -21.32 26.95
C ALA A 25 -7.87 -19.99 27.54
N LEU A 26 -8.44 -19.13 26.68
CA LEU A 26 -8.99 -17.84 27.12
C LEU A 26 -10.01 -18.03 28.25
N ALA A 27 -10.91 -19.02 28.10
CA ALA A 27 -11.89 -19.33 29.13
C ALA A 27 -11.27 -19.82 30.45
N ALA A 28 -10.14 -20.54 30.40
CA ALA A 28 -9.45 -21.04 31.60
C ALA A 28 -8.75 -19.91 32.36
N GLU A 29 -8.23 -18.90 31.67
CA GLU A 29 -7.62 -17.70 32.26
C GLU A 29 -8.65 -16.60 32.57
N GLY A 30 -9.96 -16.88 32.48
CA GLY A 30 -11.03 -15.93 32.78
C GLY A 30 -11.21 -14.82 31.74
N LEU A 31 -10.60 -14.95 30.56
CA LEU A 31 -10.67 -13.98 29.48
C LEU A 31 -11.96 -14.15 28.68
N LEU A 32 -12.72 -13.06 28.63
CA LEU A 32 -13.98 -12.93 27.91
C LEU A 32 -13.78 -12.41 26.49
N GLU A 33 -14.65 -12.84 25.58
CA GLU A 33 -14.65 -12.49 24.16
C GLU A 33 -14.69 -10.97 23.93
N ARG A 34 -15.74 -10.30 24.44
CA ARG A 34 -15.93 -8.84 24.24
C ARG A 34 -14.96 -7.99 25.05
N GLN A 35 -14.68 -8.36 26.29
CA GLN A 35 -13.86 -7.52 27.18
C GLN A 35 -12.36 -7.65 26.92
N HIS A 36 -11.92 -8.72 26.23
CA HIS A 36 -10.50 -8.99 26.02
C HIS A 36 -10.19 -9.26 24.55
N LEU A 37 -10.69 -10.36 23.96
CA LEU A 37 -10.31 -10.74 22.59
C LEU A 37 -10.66 -9.66 21.56
N GLN A 38 -11.88 -9.12 21.63
CA GLN A 38 -12.31 -8.00 20.78
C GLN A 38 -11.43 -6.76 20.98
N GLU A 39 -11.12 -6.42 22.23
CA GLU A 39 -10.27 -5.27 22.55
C GLU A 39 -8.84 -5.43 22.02
N TRP A 40 -8.29 -6.65 22.03
CA TRP A 40 -6.99 -6.95 21.43
C TRP A 40 -7.02 -6.73 19.92
N VAL A 41 -8.05 -7.24 19.23
CA VAL A 41 -8.23 -7.07 17.79
C VAL A 41 -8.39 -5.60 17.42
N ILE A 42 -9.15 -4.84 18.21
CA ILE A 42 -9.34 -3.39 17.99
C ILE A 42 -8.04 -2.61 18.18
N ALA A 43 -7.27 -2.92 19.22
CA ALA A 43 -6.00 -2.26 19.51
C ALA A 43 -4.88 -2.68 18.56
N HIS A 44 -4.98 -3.88 17.99
CA HIS A 44 -3.96 -4.51 17.16
C HIS A 44 -4.57 -5.08 15.86
N PRO A 45 -5.14 -4.23 14.99
CA PRO A 45 -5.87 -4.68 13.80
C PRO A 45 -4.99 -5.38 12.77
N GLN A 46 -3.65 -5.35 12.90
CA GLN A 46 -2.75 -6.14 12.06
C GLN A 46 -3.01 -7.65 12.12
N VAL A 47 -3.69 -8.15 13.17
CA VAL A 47 -4.14 -9.56 13.21
C VAL A 47 -5.19 -9.87 12.14
N LEU A 48 -5.84 -8.83 11.57
CA LEU A 48 -6.82 -8.93 10.49
C LEU A 48 -6.18 -8.78 9.11
N GLY A 49 -4.86 -8.85 8.98
CA GLY A 49 -4.14 -8.61 7.72
C GLY A 49 -3.65 -7.17 7.54
N ASP A 50 -3.05 -6.91 6.38
CA ASP A 50 -2.34 -5.67 6.13
C ASP A 50 -3.27 -4.44 6.12
N SER A 51 -2.90 -3.42 6.90
CA SER A 51 -3.51 -2.10 6.89
C SER A 51 -5.04 -2.11 7.00
N VAL A 52 -5.59 -2.66 8.09
CA VAL A 52 -7.02 -2.58 8.41
C VAL A 52 -7.32 -1.43 9.38
N LEU A 53 -8.22 -0.53 9.00
CA LEU A 53 -8.80 0.50 9.87
C LEU A 53 -10.09 -0.01 10.51
N VAL A 54 -10.14 -0.06 11.84
CA VAL A 54 -11.38 -0.38 12.59
C VAL A 54 -12.37 0.77 12.45
N ILE A 55 -13.53 0.46 11.87
CA ILE A 55 -14.65 1.40 11.72
C ILE A 55 -15.46 1.42 13.01
N THR A 56 -15.94 0.26 13.46
CA THR A 56 -16.79 0.14 14.66
C THR A 56 -16.70 -1.26 15.26
N SER A 57 -17.26 -1.43 16.45
CA SER A 57 -17.47 -2.71 17.13
C SER A 57 -18.89 -2.81 17.67
N GLU A 58 -19.41 -4.03 17.83
CA GLU A 58 -20.76 -4.32 18.33
C GLU A 58 -21.87 -3.57 17.58
N PHE A 59 -21.81 -3.53 16.24
CA PHE A 59 -22.82 -2.83 15.45
C PHE A 59 -24.15 -3.61 15.46
N ASP A 60 -25.21 -2.98 15.98
CA ASP A 60 -26.54 -3.58 16.18
C ASP A 60 -27.69 -2.74 15.57
N ARG A 61 -27.37 -1.61 14.93
CA ARG A 61 -28.36 -0.67 14.35
C ARG A 61 -28.80 -1.09 12.95
N TRP A 62 -29.26 -2.33 12.83
CA TRP A 62 -29.91 -2.81 11.63
C TRP A 62 -31.33 -2.21 11.59
N ALA A 63 -31.63 -1.40 10.58
CA ALA A 63 -32.97 -0.82 10.44
C ALA A 63 -33.95 -1.95 10.08
N ASP A 64 -34.71 -2.44 11.06
CA ASP A 64 -35.87 -3.27 10.79
C ASP A 64 -37.05 -2.37 10.43
N THR A 65 -37.70 -2.65 9.31
CA THR A 65 -38.96 -2.02 8.89
C THR A 65 -40.08 -2.22 9.92
N ASP A 66 -39.98 -3.23 10.78
CA ASP A 66 -40.99 -3.57 11.79
C ASP A 66 -40.58 -3.22 13.24
N GLY A 67 -39.44 -2.55 13.43
CA GLY A 67 -39.01 -2.08 14.75
C GLY A 67 -38.64 -3.20 15.74
N VAL A 68 -38.43 -4.43 15.28
CA VAL A 68 -37.86 -5.50 16.10
C VAL A 68 -36.33 -5.41 15.98
N PRO A 69 -35.60 -5.11 17.06
CA PRO A 69 -34.14 -5.13 17.01
C PRO A 69 -33.69 -6.53 16.62
N ALA A 70 -32.96 -6.65 15.51
CA ALA A 70 -32.17 -7.85 15.27
C ALA A 70 -31.27 -8.05 16.49
N ARG A 71 -31.41 -9.17 17.20
CA ARG A 71 -30.63 -9.48 18.42
C ARG A 71 -29.14 -9.69 18.13
N ASP A 72 -28.80 -9.76 16.86
CA ASP A 72 -27.49 -10.08 16.31
C ASP A 72 -26.67 -8.80 16.09
N ARG A 73 -25.47 -8.80 16.69
CA ARG A 73 -24.52 -7.69 16.64
C ARG A 73 -23.25 -8.15 15.95
N LEU A 74 -22.74 -7.33 15.03
CA LEU A 74 -21.45 -7.59 14.43
C LEU A 74 -20.33 -7.24 15.42
N ASP A 75 -19.41 -8.17 15.69
CA ASP A 75 -18.32 -7.97 16.67
C ASP A 75 -17.40 -6.81 16.26
N VAL A 76 -16.76 -6.89 15.08
CA VAL A 76 -15.92 -5.79 14.54
C VAL A 76 -16.16 -5.60 13.05
N LEU A 77 -16.25 -4.33 12.63
CA LEU A 77 -16.23 -3.91 11.23
C LEU A 77 -14.97 -3.10 10.97
N GLY A 78 -14.18 -3.54 9.99
CA GLY A 78 -13.01 -2.84 9.48
C GLY A 78 -13.19 -2.38 8.03
N LEU A 79 -12.26 -1.54 7.59
CA LEU A 79 -12.00 -1.18 6.20
C LEU A 79 -10.55 -1.56 5.92
N ASP A 80 -10.26 -2.24 4.82
CA ASP A 80 -8.89 -2.41 4.36
C ASP A 80 -8.44 -1.26 3.45
N ALA A 81 -7.14 -1.16 3.21
CA ALA A 81 -6.56 -0.14 2.35
C ALA A 81 -7.07 -0.18 0.90
N THR A 82 -7.69 -1.27 0.44
CA THR A 82 -8.26 -1.33 -0.92
C THR A 82 -9.62 -0.65 -1.02
N GLY A 83 -10.28 -0.44 0.12
CA GLY A 83 -11.66 0.02 0.24
C GLY A 83 -12.67 -1.11 0.38
N ARG A 84 -12.26 -2.34 0.72
CA ARG A 84 -13.19 -3.42 1.06
C ARG A 84 -13.47 -3.45 2.55
N LEU A 85 -14.71 -3.78 2.88
CA LEU A 85 -15.11 -4.00 4.27
C LEU A 85 -14.53 -5.32 4.78
N VAL A 86 -14.10 -5.32 6.03
CA VAL A 86 -13.59 -6.48 6.75
C VAL A 86 -14.57 -6.79 7.88
N VAL A 87 -15.33 -7.87 7.74
CA VAL A 87 -16.34 -8.32 8.71
C VAL A 87 -15.70 -9.36 9.61
N VAL A 88 -15.60 -9.05 10.91
CA VAL A 88 -14.91 -9.91 11.86
C VAL A 88 -15.92 -10.53 12.82
N GLU A 89 -15.85 -11.85 12.96
CA GLU A 89 -16.60 -12.63 13.95
C GLU A 89 -15.62 -13.29 14.91
N LEU A 90 -15.85 -13.18 16.21
CA LEU A 90 -14.93 -13.63 17.25
C LEU A 90 -15.57 -14.74 18.10
N LYS A 91 -14.78 -15.78 18.40
CA LYS A 91 -15.13 -16.84 19.36
C LYS A 91 -13.98 -17.05 20.33
N ARG A 92 -14.22 -16.90 21.63
CA ARG A 92 -13.17 -17.14 22.64
C ARG A 92 -12.71 -18.60 22.78
N GLY A 93 -13.44 -19.55 22.19
CA GLY A 93 -13.19 -20.98 22.24
C GLY A 93 -13.37 -21.63 20.87
N THR A 94 -13.70 -22.92 20.83
CA THR A 94 -14.05 -23.60 19.58
C THR A 94 -15.24 -22.91 18.92
N ALA A 95 -15.13 -22.60 17.64
CA ALA A 95 -16.18 -21.93 16.90
C ALA A 95 -17.45 -22.78 16.81
N ASP A 96 -18.62 -22.14 16.96
CA ASP A 96 -19.91 -22.81 16.80
C ASP A 96 -20.12 -23.26 15.34
N ARG A 97 -20.98 -24.26 15.15
CA ARG A 97 -21.19 -24.85 13.81
C ARG A 97 -21.72 -23.86 12.78
N ASP A 98 -22.42 -22.82 13.22
CA ASP A 98 -23.09 -21.81 12.41
C ASP A 98 -22.35 -20.47 12.36
N VAL A 99 -21.13 -20.37 12.92
CA VAL A 99 -20.32 -19.14 12.92
C VAL A 99 -20.15 -18.53 11.52
N HIS A 100 -20.03 -19.38 10.49
CA HIS A 100 -19.91 -18.93 9.10
C HIS A 100 -21.23 -18.34 8.56
N LEU A 101 -22.39 -18.81 9.04
CA LEU A 101 -23.69 -18.21 8.68
C LEU A 101 -23.85 -16.82 9.32
N GLN A 102 -23.33 -16.62 10.53
CA GLN A 102 -23.30 -15.30 11.17
C GLN A 102 -22.41 -14.34 10.36
N ALA A 103 -21.18 -14.75 10.03
CA ALA A 103 -20.26 -13.95 9.22
C ALA A 103 -20.86 -13.56 7.85
N ILE A 104 -21.52 -14.50 7.16
CA ILE A 104 -22.21 -14.23 5.88
C ILE A 104 -23.38 -13.27 6.07
N THR A 105 -24.19 -13.46 7.12
CA THR A 105 -25.32 -12.56 7.43
C THR A 105 -24.82 -11.13 7.63
N TYR A 106 -23.78 -10.92 8.44
CA TYR A 106 -23.23 -9.59 8.64
C TYR A 106 -22.57 -9.02 7.39
N ALA A 107 -21.85 -9.84 6.61
CA ALA A 107 -21.33 -9.41 5.31
C ALA A 107 -22.44 -8.94 4.38
N ALA A 108 -23.55 -9.68 4.28
CA ALA A 108 -24.70 -9.28 3.48
C ALA A 108 -25.31 -7.95 3.97
N LEU A 109 -25.42 -7.75 5.28
CA LEU A 109 -25.97 -6.52 5.85
C LEU A 109 -25.08 -5.30 5.60
N VAL A 110 -23.77 -5.39 5.90
CA VAL A 110 -22.86 -4.25 5.71
C VAL A 110 -22.53 -3.97 4.24
N SER A 111 -22.77 -4.93 3.34
CA SER A 111 -22.61 -4.73 1.88
C SER A 111 -23.48 -3.60 1.30
N ARG A 112 -24.47 -3.13 2.08
CA ARG A 112 -25.36 -2.03 1.72
C ARG A 112 -24.91 -0.68 2.24
N PHE A 113 -23.83 -0.61 3.03
CA PHE A 113 -23.36 0.65 3.60
C PHE A 113 -22.73 1.53 2.53
N ASP A 114 -22.91 2.83 2.69
CA ASP A 114 -22.21 3.86 1.95
C ASP A 114 -21.18 4.57 2.84
N LEU A 115 -20.43 5.49 2.25
CA LEU A 115 -19.38 6.24 2.95
C LEU A 115 -19.93 7.00 4.17
N ASP A 116 -21.12 7.58 4.06
CA ASP A 116 -21.73 8.37 5.14
C ASP A 116 -22.17 7.48 6.30
N THR A 117 -22.73 6.31 6.01
CA THR A 117 -23.08 5.30 7.01
C THR A 117 -21.83 4.82 7.76
N LEU A 118 -20.74 4.55 7.03
CA LEU A 118 -19.45 4.15 7.63
C LEU A 118 -18.83 5.27 8.47
N ALA A 119 -18.85 6.52 7.97
CA ALA A 119 -18.35 7.68 8.70
C ALA A 119 -19.15 7.91 10.00
N GLN A 120 -20.47 7.73 9.96
CA GLN A 120 -21.35 7.84 11.10
C GLN A 120 -21.07 6.75 12.13
N ALA A 121 -20.94 5.50 11.70
CA ALA A 121 -20.55 4.38 12.56
C ALA A 121 -19.19 4.63 13.22
N HIS A 122 -18.20 5.11 12.45
CA HIS A 122 -16.87 5.43 12.96
C HIS A 122 -16.89 6.55 14.00
N ARG A 123 -17.66 7.61 13.75
CA ARG A 123 -17.83 8.70 14.71
C ARG A 123 -18.40 8.21 16.03
N ASP A 124 -19.44 7.39 15.99
CA ASP A 124 -20.11 6.88 17.19
C ASP A 124 -19.18 5.95 17.98
N PHE A 125 -18.43 5.09 17.29
CA PHE A 125 -17.40 4.26 17.88
C PHE A 125 -16.32 5.10 18.59
N ARG A 126 -15.77 6.12 17.92
CA ARG A 126 -14.75 7.02 18.48
C ARG A 126 -15.27 7.81 19.68
N LYS A 127 -16.50 8.28 19.61
CA LYS A 127 -17.18 8.95 20.74
C LYS A 127 -17.29 8.02 21.95
N GLY A 128 -17.64 6.75 21.74
CA GLY A 128 -17.65 5.73 22.80
C GLY A 128 -16.28 5.47 23.43
N ARG A 129 -15.20 5.76 22.70
CA ARG A 129 -13.80 5.66 23.14
C ARG A 129 -13.24 6.97 23.73
N GLY A 130 -14.07 8.00 23.89
CA GLY A 130 -13.67 9.30 24.45
C GLY A 130 -13.09 10.30 23.43
N GLU A 131 -13.11 9.97 22.12
CA GLU A 131 -12.72 10.88 21.05
C GLU A 131 -13.97 11.56 20.46
N ASN A 132 -14.14 12.87 20.65
CA ASN A 132 -15.24 13.60 20.02
C ASN A 132 -14.77 14.18 18.68
N LEU A 133 -15.11 13.50 17.58
CA LEU A 133 -14.73 13.88 16.22
C LEU A 133 -15.95 14.37 15.43
N GLU A 134 -15.73 15.37 14.58
CA GLU A 134 -16.74 15.79 13.60
C GLU A 134 -16.94 14.70 12.54
N LEU A 135 -18.16 14.62 11.98
CA LEU A 135 -18.50 13.60 10.97
C LEU A 135 -17.57 13.68 9.75
N ASP A 136 -17.29 14.89 9.27
CA ASP A 136 -16.39 15.12 8.14
C ASP A 136 -14.96 14.62 8.42
N THR A 137 -14.51 14.70 9.67
CA THR A 137 -13.18 14.18 10.05
C THR A 137 -13.16 12.65 9.96
N CYS A 138 -14.25 12.00 10.37
CA CYS A 138 -14.38 10.55 10.25
C CYS A 138 -14.47 10.11 8.79
N ARG A 139 -15.27 10.81 7.97
CA ARG A 139 -15.35 10.58 6.52
C ARG A 139 -13.97 10.68 5.86
N GLN A 140 -13.22 11.72 6.19
CA GLN A 140 -11.90 11.93 5.59
C GLN A 140 -10.89 10.87 6.03
N ARG A 141 -10.94 10.39 7.29
CA ARG A 141 -10.10 9.27 7.74
C ARG A 141 -10.35 7.99 6.93
N LEU A 142 -11.60 7.70 6.57
CA LEU A 142 -11.93 6.54 5.72
C LEU A 142 -11.36 6.72 4.30
N LEU A 143 -11.50 7.90 3.70
CA LEU A 143 -10.97 8.20 2.37
C LEU A 143 -9.44 8.20 2.30
N ASP A 144 -8.78 8.73 3.33
CA ASP A 144 -7.32 8.76 3.43
C ASP A 144 -6.74 7.35 3.68
N HIS A 145 -7.53 6.45 4.25
CA HIS A 145 -7.13 5.06 4.45
C HIS A 145 -7.15 4.23 3.16
N VAL A 146 -8.02 4.57 2.20
CA VAL A 146 -8.17 3.83 0.95
C VAL A 146 -7.17 4.28 -0.11
N ASP A 147 -6.40 3.34 -0.64
CA ASP A 147 -5.48 3.49 -1.74
C ASP A 147 -6.22 3.48 -3.10
N GLY A 148 -6.25 4.64 -3.76
CA GLY A 148 -7.00 4.88 -5.00
C GLY A 148 -8.48 5.19 -4.80
N ASP A 149 -9.21 5.39 -5.90
CA ASP A 149 -10.56 5.96 -5.85
C ASP A 149 -11.51 5.13 -4.97
N TRP A 150 -12.33 5.82 -4.16
CA TRP A 150 -13.41 5.18 -3.44
C TRP A 150 -14.37 4.50 -4.43
N SER A 151 -14.63 3.20 -4.21
CA SER A 151 -15.48 2.40 -5.09
C SER A 151 -16.59 1.74 -4.26
N PRO A 152 -17.85 2.21 -4.41
CA PRO A 152 -19.00 1.59 -3.74
C PRO A 152 -19.15 0.09 -4.06
N GLU A 153 -18.67 -0.36 -5.22
CA GLU A 153 -18.69 -1.76 -5.63
C GLU A 153 -17.81 -2.66 -4.74
N LEU A 154 -16.75 -2.11 -4.13
CA LEU A 154 -15.88 -2.85 -3.21
C LEU A 154 -16.53 -3.05 -1.84
N LEU A 155 -17.35 -2.10 -1.39
CA LEU A 155 -18.15 -2.23 -0.16
C LEU A 155 -19.13 -3.41 -0.26
N GLN A 156 -19.63 -3.68 -1.48
CA GLN A 156 -20.56 -4.77 -1.75
C GLN A 156 -19.91 -6.16 -1.69
N ARG A 157 -18.58 -6.26 -1.52
CA ARG A 157 -17.84 -7.52 -1.44
C ARG A 157 -17.01 -7.62 -0.17
N PRO A 158 -17.62 -7.62 1.03
CA PRO A 158 -16.86 -7.71 2.27
C PRO A 158 -16.02 -8.99 2.34
N ARG A 159 -14.80 -8.85 2.82
CA ARG A 159 -13.97 -9.98 3.28
C ARG A 159 -14.42 -10.35 4.68
N GLN A 160 -14.49 -11.64 4.97
CA GLN A 160 -14.87 -12.16 6.28
C GLN A 160 -13.63 -12.66 6.99
N VAL A 161 -13.50 -12.39 8.29
CA VAL A 161 -12.43 -12.89 9.14
C VAL A 161 -13.07 -13.52 10.36
N ILE A 162 -12.90 -14.82 10.54
CA ILE A 162 -13.41 -15.52 11.71
C ILE A 162 -12.23 -15.85 12.61
N ILE A 163 -12.25 -15.38 13.85
CA ILE A 163 -11.20 -15.65 14.84
C ILE A 163 -11.76 -16.56 15.93
N ALA A 164 -11.16 -17.73 16.13
CA ALA A 164 -11.60 -18.69 17.14
C ALA A 164 -10.44 -19.40 17.84
N GLY A 165 -10.65 -19.97 19.02
CA GLY A 165 -9.64 -20.80 19.68
C GLY A 165 -9.39 -22.12 18.94
N ASP A 166 -10.39 -22.61 18.22
CA ASP A 166 -10.34 -23.82 17.39
C ASP A 166 -11.50 -23.83 16.38
N PHE A 167 -11.36 -24.58 15.28
CA PHE A 167 -12.38 -24.69 14.23
C PHE A 167 -12.79 -26.15 13.99
N PRO A 168 -14.07 -26.51 14.21
CA PRO A 168 -14.56 -27.83 13.83
C PRO A 168 -14.41 -28.08 12.34
N LYS A 169 -14.13 -29.33 11.95
CA LYS A 169 -13.98 -29.74 10.53
C LYS A 169 -15.16 -29.35 9.64
N GLN A 170 -16.36 -29.28 10.20
CA GLN A 170 -17.56 -28.87 9.47
C GLN A 170 -17.51 -27.38 9.09
N VAL A 171 -17.02 -26.52 10.01
CA VAL A 171 -16.83 -25.09 9.74
C VAL A 171 -15.75 -24.91 8.67
N THR A 172 -14.60 -25.58 8.83
CA THR A 172 -13.51 -25.48 7.84
C THR A 172 -13.94 -25.99 6.46
N HIS A 173 -14.66 -27.12 6.39
CA HIS A 173 -15.16 -27.66 5.12
C HIS A 173 -16.13 -26.71 4.41
N THR A 174 -17.07 -26.11 5.15
CA THR A 174 -18.00 -25.13 4.58
C THR A 174 -17.26 -23.89 4.09
N VAL A 175 -16.29 -23.38 4.86
CA VAL A 175 -15.51 -22.20 4.49
C VAL A 175 -14.68 -22.43 3.24
N VAL A 176 -14.01 -23.59 3.11
CA VAL A 176 -13.30 -23.98 1.88
C VAL A 176 -14.24 -23.94 0.68
N TRP A 177 -15.41 -24.58 0.77
CA TRP A 177 -16.38 -24.59 -0.31
C TRP A 177 -16.91 -23.18 -0.65
N LEU A 178 -17.18 -22.34 0.35
CA LEU A 178 -17.61 -20.95 0.14
C LEU A 178 -16.54 -20.13 -0.59
N SER A 179 -15.26 -20.34 -0.28
CA SER A 179 -14.16 -19.70 -0.98
C SER A 179 -13.98 -20.17 -2.42
N GLU A 180 -14.24 -21.45 -2.71
CA GLU A 180 -14.35 -21.94 -4.08
C GLU A 180 -15.48 -21.23 -4.85
N MET A 181 -16.52 -20.78 -4.14
CA MET A 181 -17.61 -19.95 -4.68
C MET A 181 -17.28 -18.43 -4.70
N ASN A 182 -16.00 -18.07 -4.58
CA ASN A 182 -15.49 -16.70 -4.60
C ASN A 182 -15.88 -15.84 -3.37
N LEU A 183 -16.17 -16.46 -2.22
CA LEU A 183 -16.29 -15.74 -0.94
C LEU A 183 -14.93 -15.69 -0.23
N ASP A 184 -14.49 -14.48 0.06
CA ASP A 184 -13.23 -14.23 0.74
C ASP A 184 -13.42 -14.36 2.25
N ILE A 185 -12.89 -15.45 2.81
CA ILE A 185 -13.07 -15.84 4.20
C ILE A 185 -11.73 -16.31 4.77
N ASP A 186 -11.25 -15.59 5.77
CA ASP A 186 -10.10 -15.98 6.57
C ASP A 186 -10.55 -16.69 7.84
N LEU A 187 -9.86 -17.78 8.17
CA LEU A 187 -9.93 -18.41 9.47
C LEU A 187 -8.63 -18.15 10.22
N ILE A 188 -8.73 -17.53 11.39
CA ILE A 188 -7.59 -17.22 12.24
C ILE A 188 -7.78 -17.90 13.58
N GLN A 189 -6.83 -18.74 13.97
CA GLN A 189 -6.83 -19.40 15.26
C GLN A 189 -6.11 -18.53 16.29
N VAL A 190 -6.73 -18.30 17.45
CA VAL A 190 -6.09 -17.66 18.61
C VAL A 190 -5.62 -18.72 19.62
N GLY A 191 -4.31 -18.84 19.78
CA GLY A 191 -3.67 -19.67 20.80
C GLY A 191 -3.26 -18.85 22.02
N LEU A 192 -3.27 -19.45 23.21
CA LEU A 192 -2.88 -18.79 24.46
C LEU A 192 -1.90 -19.66 25.25
N TRP A 193 -0.85 -19.05 25.80
CA TRP A 193 0.16 -19.71 26.64
C TRP A 193 0.46 -18.87 27.87
N LYS A 194 0.94 -19.51 28.94
CA LYS A 194 1.38 -18.84 30.16
C LYS A 194 2.88 -19.04 30.38
N VAL A 195 3.64 -17.94 30.39
CA VAL A 195 5.09 -17.91 30.55
C VAL A 195 5.45 -17.04 31.74
N LYS A 196 6.00 -17.64 32.82
CA LYS A 196 6.46 -16.92 34.03
C LYS A 196 5.44 -15.84 34.49
N ASP A 197 4.17 -16.26 34.61
CA ASP A 197 2.99 -15.45 34.97
C ASP A 197 2.49 -14.41 33.96
N GLN A 198 3.08 -14.33 32.78
CA GLN A 198 2.57 -13.54 31.66
C GLN A 198 1.79 -14.41 30.69
N LEU A 199 0.69 -13.89 30.16
CA LEU A 199 -0.05 -14.52 29.08
C LEU A 199 0.50 -14.06 27.74
N VAL A 200 0.69 -15.01 26.84
CA VAL A 200 1.12 -14.79 25.45
C VAL A 200 0.04 -15.31 24.54
N ALA A 201 -0.50 -14.45 23.67
CA ALA A 201 -1.47 -14.82 22.66
C ALA A 201 -0.80 -14.85 21.28
N GLY A 202 -1.06 -15.90 20.51
CA GLY A 202 -0.64 -16.05 19.11
C GLY A 202 -1.87 -16.10 18.22
N PHE A 203 -1.78 -15.49 17.04
CA PHE A 203 -2.83 -15.49 16.03
C PHE A 203 -2.27 -16.11 14.76
N THR A 204 -2.84 -17.24 14.35
CA THR A 204 -2.33 -18.05 13.25
C THR A 204 -3.40 -18.18 12.18
N LYS A 205 -3.14 -17.72 10.96
CA LYS A 205 -4.06 -17.87 9.83
C LYS A 205 -4.08 -19.34 9.40
N VAL A 206 -5.19 -20.03 9.67
CA VAL A 206 -5.37 -21.45 9.34
C VAL A 206 -6.01 -21.67 7.97
N TYR A 207 -6.72 -20.66 7.45
CA TYR A 207 -7.27 -20.67 6.10
C TYR A 207 -7.41 -19.25 5.51
N PRO A 208 -7.13 -19.06 4.21
CA PRO A 208 -6.29 -19.92 3.40
C PRO A 208 -4.91 -20.09 4.07
N THR A 209 -4.33 -21.28 3.97
CA THR A 209 -2.96 -21.47 4.47
C THR A 209 -2.01 -20.61 3.63
N PRO A 210 -0.96 -19.99 4.20
CA PRO A 210 -0.03 -19.13 3.45
C PRO A 210 0.52 -19.78 2.16
N GLU A 211 0.76 -21.10 2.18
CA GLU A 211 1.20 -21.89 1.02
C GLU A 211 0.15 -22.01 -0.11
N VAL A 212 -1.15 -21.85 0.20
CA VAL A 212 -2.24 -21.91 -0.77
C VAL A 212 -2.44 -20.55 -1.45
N GLU A 213 -2.23 -19.44 -0.73
CA GLU A 213 -2.25 -18.09 -1.32
C GLU A 213 -1.21 -17.93 -2.45
N GLU A 214 -0.04 -18.58 -2.35
CA GLU A 214 1.01 -18.53 -3.38
C GLU A 214 0.76 -19.45 -4.61
N PHE A 215 -0.09 -20.49 -4.49
CA PHE A 215 -0.16 -21.57 -5.50
C PHE A 215 -1.53 -21.80 -6.16
N THR A 216 -2.63 -21.20 -5.67
CA THR A 216 -3.95 -21.42 -6.30
C THR A 216 -4.31 -20.39 -7.37
N LEU A 217 -4.18 -20.79 -8.63
CA LEU A 217 -4.92 -20.18 -9.74
C LEU A 217 -6.34 -20.80 -9.79
N ALA A 218 -7.31 -20.20 -9.09
CA ALA A 218 -8.70 -20.60 -9.21
C ALA A 218 -9.33 -20.08 -10.52
N PRO A 219 -10.14 -20.88 -11.25
CA PRO A 219 -10.83 -20.41 -12.44
C PRO A 219 -11.97 -19.44 -12.07
N ALA A 220 -11.75 -18.14 -12.24
CA ALA A 220 -12.76 -17.11 -11.98
C ALA A 220 -13.88 -17.09 -13.05
N ARG A 221 -15.15 -17.01 -12.61
CA ARG A 221 -16.29 -16.62 -13.47
C ARG A 221 -16.09 -15.18 -13.98
N ILE A 222 -16.55 -14.92 -15.21
CA ILE A 222 -16.22 -13.71 -15.99
C ILE A 222 -16.54 -12.38 -15.26
N GLU A 223 -17.63 -12.29 -14.50
CA GLU A 223 -17.99 -11.08 -13.71
C GLU A 223 -17.22 -10.95 -12.38
N ALA A 224 -16.74 -12.06 -11.80
CA ALA A 224 -15.89 -12.04 -10.61
C ALA A 224 -14.46 -11.60 -10.97
N LYS A 225 -14.01 -11.89 -12.20
CA LYS A 225 -12.64 -11.68 -12.66
C LYS A 225 -12.22 -10.20 -12.69
N ALA A 226 -13.05 -9.28 -13.18
CA ALA A 226 -12.68 -7.87 -13.29
C ALA A 226 -12.56 -7.17 -11.92
N ALA A 227 -13.45 -7.50 -10.98
CA ALA A 227 -13.42 -6.94 -9.63
C ALA A 227 -12.38 -7.63 -8.73
N ALA A 228 -12.15 -8.94 -8.89
CA ALA A 228 -11.06 -9.64 -8.23
C ALA A 228 -9.69 -9.14 -8.73
N GLN A 229 -9.53 -8.92 -10.04
CA GLN A 229 -8.32 -8.36 -10.61
C GLN A 229 -8.08 -6.92 -10.12
N LYS A 230 -9.10 -6.04 -10.13
CA LYS A 230 -8.98 -4.69 -9.57
C LYS A 230 -8.63 -4.69 -8.08
N LEU A 231 -9.15 -5.65 -7.34
CA LEU A 231 -8.85 -5.82 -5.92
C LEU A 231 -7.41 -6.29 -5.70
N GLU A 232 -6.95 -7.29 -6.46
CA GLU A 232 -5.58 -7.82 -6.38
C GLU A 232 -4.55 -6.76 -6.82
N GLU A 233 -4.89 -5.90 -7.78
CA GLU A 233 -4.12 -4.71 -8.14
C GLU A 233 -4.10 -3.65 -7.02
N ARG A 234 -5.15 -3.57 -6.18
CA ARG A 234 -5.25 -2.62 -5.06
C ARG A 234 -4.64 -3.14 -3.76
N SER A 235 -4.75 -4.43 -3.45
CA SER A 235 -4.18 -5.03 -2.24
C SER A 235 -2.65 -5.01 -2.23
N ARG A 236 -2.05 -4.91 -3.42
CA ARG A 236 -0.60 -4.70 -3.61
C ARG A 236 -0.16 -3.24 -3.43
N ALA A 237 -1.10 -2.29 -3.41
CA ALA A 237 -0.79 -0.88 -3.20
C ALA A 237 -0.64 -0.61 -1.69
N GLN A 238 0.56 -0.22 -1.28
CA GLN A 238 0.82 0.40 0.02
C GLN A 238 0.46 1.90 -0.04
N ASN A 239 0.30 2.55 1.12
CA ASN A 239 0.04 3.99 1.23
C ASN A 239 0.94 4.79 0.27
N ALA A 240 0.33 5.42 -0.72
CA ALA A 240 1.04 5.96 -1.88
C ALA A 240 2.20 6.90 -1.50
N VAL A 241 2.03 7.72 -0.47
CA VAL A 241 3.09 8.63 0.00
C VAL A 241 4.26 7.85 0.59
N HIS A 242 3.98 6.83 1.40
CA HIS A 242 5.03 5.98 1.99
C HIS A 242 5.78 5.19 0.92
N VAL A 243 5.07 4.67 -0.10
CA VAL A 243 5.70 3.99 -1.26
C VAL A 243 6.63 4.95 -1.97
N ILE A 244 6.12 6.12 -2.36
CA ILE A 244 6.89 7.09 -3.12
C ILE A 244 8.14 7.54 -2.37
N VAL A 245 8.00 7.89 -1.09
CA VAL A 245 9.15 8.33 -0.26
C VAL A 245 10.12 7.17 -0.02
N GLY A 246 9.59 5.99 0.33
CA GLY A 246 10.36 4.79 0.63
C GLY A 246 11.19 4.32 -0.56
N ALA A 247 10.60 4.31 -1.75
CA ALA A 247 11.26 3.92 -3.00
C ALA A 247 12.01 5.07 -3.69
N GLY A 248 11.81 6.32 -3.26
CA GLY A 248 12.45 7.50 -3.88
C GLY A 248 11.96 7.77 -5.30
N LEU A 249 10.68 7.49 -5.60
CA LEU A 249 10.11 7.62 -6.96
C LEU A 249 10.01 9.07 -7.45
N ILE A 250 9.95 10.02 -6.51
CA ILE A 250 9.95 11.46 -6.79
C ILE A 250 11.16 12.06 -6.07
N PRO A 251 12.09 12.72 -6.79
CA PRO A 251 13.19 13.44 -6.17
C PRO A 251 12.69 14.57 -5.25
N ASP A 252 13.43 14.83 -4.18
CA ASP A 252 13.15 15.98 -3.32
C ASP A 252 13.24 17.28 -4.13
N GLY A 253 12.29 18.19 -3.94
CA GLY A 253 12.23 19.44 -4.71
C GLY A 253 11.52 19.36 -6.06
N ALA A 254 11.13 18.16 -6.52
CA ALA A 254 10.39 18.02 -7.77
C ALA A 254 9.04 18.74 -7.72
N LEU A 255 8.61 19.30 -8.86
CA LEU A 255 7.32 19.98 -8.95
C LEU A 255 6.19 19.01 -9.26
N LEU A 256 5.04 19.23 -8.62
CA LEU A 256 3.79 18.58 -8.97
C LEU A 256 2.75 19.63 -9.39
N ARG A 257 1.87 19.24 -10.30
CA ARG A 257 0.83 20.08 -10.86
C ARG A 257 -0.54 19.71 -10.27
N LEU A 258 -1.27 20.73 -9.86
CA LEU A 258 -2.66 20.59 -9.43
C LEU A 258 -3.53 20.14 -10.60
N THR A 259 -4.14 18.97 -10.44
CA THR A 259 -5.10 18.38 -11.38
C THR A 259 -6.27 17.83 -10.57
N PRO A 260 -7.32 18.63 -10.28
CA PRO A 260 -8.41 18.20 -9.41
C PRO A 260 -9.15 16.99 -10.01
N ARG A 261 -9.21 15.87 -9.29
CA ARG A 261 -9.86 14.62 -9.74
C ARG A 261 -11.00 14.19 -8.82
N HIS A 262 -10.74 13.29 -7.86
CA HIS A 262 -11.76 12.76 -6.96
C HIS A 262 -12.38 13.86 -6.08
N GLY A 263 -13.68 13.80 -5.83
CA GLY A 263 -14.38 14.69 -4.89
C GLY A 263 -14.79 16.05 -5.46
N VAL A 264 -14.65 16.26 -6.78
CA VAL A 264 -15.11 17.46 -7.49
C VAL A 264 -15.90 17.11 -8.75
N THR A 265 -16.94 17.90 -9.04
CA THR A 265 -17.67 17.84 -10.32
C THR A 265 -16.89 18.56 -11.42
N GLU A 266 -17.31 18.39 -12.68
CA GLU A 266 -16.70 19.12 -13.81
C GLU A 266 -16.75 20.64 -13.61
N GLY A 267 -17.91 21.19 -13.22
CA GLY A 267 -18.04 22.63 -12.98
C GLY A 267 -17.11 23.13 -11.87
N ILE A 268 -16.96 22.39 -10.77
CA ILE A 268 -16.01 22.78 -9.72
C ILE A 268 -14.56 22.69 -10.23
N ARG A 269 -14.24 21.72 -11.10
CA ARG A 269 -12.92 21.65 -11.73
C ARG A 269 -12.66 22.88 -12.60
N GLU A 270 -13.63 23.32 -13.39
CA GLU A 270 -13.55 24.55 -14.18
C GLU A 270 -13.36 25.79 -13.29
N ASP A 271 -14.09 25.89 -12.17
CA ASP A 271 -13.95 26.97 -11.20
C ASP A 271 -12.54 26.99 -10.57
N ILE A 272 -12.01 25.82 -10.20
CA ILE A 272 -10.64 25.70 -9.67
C ILE A 272 -9.63 26.13 -10.74
N LEU A 273 -9.82 25.71 -12.00
CA LEU A 273 -8.93 26.10 -13.10
C LEU A 273 -8.98 27.61 -13.37
N ALA A 274 -10.15 28.23 -13.31
CA ALA A 274 -10.31 29.68 -13.42
C ALA A 274 -9.61 30.42 -12.27
N TRP A 275 -9.82 29.96 -11.03
CA TRP A 275 -9.16 30.49 -9.83
C TRP A 275 -7.63 30.33 -9.87
N VAL A 276 -7.12 29.24 -10.44
CA VAL A 276 -5.68 29.06 -10.71
C VAL A 276 -5.20 30.00 -11.82
N GLY A 277 -6.04 30.29 -12.82
CA GLY A 277 -5.73 31.22 -13.90
C GLY A 277 -5.42 32.65 -13.43
N GLU A 278 -6.02 33.07 -12.31
CA GLU A 278 -5.75 34.38 -11.67
C GLU A 278 -4.35 34.47 -11.06
N ASP A 279 -3.84 33.37 -10.53
CA ASP A 279 -2.52 33.29 -9.92
C ASP A 279 -1.91 31.90 -10.17
N ARG A 280 -1.00 31.87 -11.15
CA ARG A 280 -0.34 30.64 -11.59
C ARG A 280 0.47 29.95 -10.49
N SER A 281 0.84 30.64 -9.41
CA SER A 281 1.55 30.00 -8.29
C SER A 281 0.68 28.95 -7.59
N ARG A 282 -0.66 29.09 -7.65
CA ARG A 282 -1.64 28.15 -7.09
C ARG A 282 -1.60 26.78 -7.76
N ALA A 283 -1.12 26.70 -9.01
CA ALA A 283 -1.12 25.50 -9.84
C ALA A 283 -0.07 24.45 -9.45
N SER A 284 0.90 24.80 -8.60
CA SER A 284 2.07 23.95 -8.37
C SER A 284 2.44 23.82 -6.89
N VAL A 285 2.93 22.64 -6.55
CA VAL A 285 3.52 22.32 -5.24
C VAL A 285 4.92 21.78 -5.45
N THR A 286 5.73 21.87 -4.40
CA THR A 286 7.03 21.21 -4.33
C THR A 286 6.87 19.92 -3.53
N TRP A 287 7.39 18.82 -4.06
CA TRP A 287 7.46 17.54 -3.37
C TRP A 287 8.63 17.54 -2.37
N ASN A 288 8.33 17.09 -1.16
CA ASN A 288 9.31 16.89 -0.11
C ASN A 288 9.19 15.43 0.36
N ASN A 289 10.32 14.78 0.64
CA ASN A 289 10.35 13.41 1.14
C ASN A 289 9.96 13.27 2.63
N ASN A 290 8.88 13.95 3.03
CA ASN A 290 8.27 13.89 4.35
C ASN A 290 6.94 13.13 4.27
N THR A 291 6.90 11.92 4.80
CA THR A 291 5.71 11.05 4.73
C THR A 291 4.47 11.63 5.41
N ALA A 292 4.63 12.55 6.37
CA ALA A 292 3.51 13.17 7.07
C ALA A 292 2.90 14.35 6.30
N LYS A 293 3.73 15.16 5.64
CA LYS A 293 3.29 16.36 4.90
C LYS A 293 4.22 16.61 3.70
N PRO A 294 4.05 15.85 2.61
CA PRO A 294 4.98 15.84 1.50
C PRO A 294 4.84 17.03 0.55
N LEU A 295 3.78 17.84 0.65
CA LEU A 295 3.53 18.93 -0.31
C LEU A 295 3.82 20.29 0.31
N THR A 296 4.74 21.05 -0.28
CA THR A 296 4.89 22.47 0.03
C THR A 296 4.18 23.31 -1.01
N TRP A 297 3.16 24.06 -0.60
CA TRP A 297 2.40 24.88 -1.54
C TRP A 297 3.10 26.21 -1.80
N LYS A 298 3.27 26.59 -3.07
CA LYS A 298 4.06 27.79 -3.42
C LYS A 298 3.42 29.10 -2.96
N VAL A 299 2.11 29.11 -2.74
CA VAL A 299 1.35 30.32 -2.34
C VAL A 299 1.75 30.78 -0.94
N ASP A 300 1.89 29.86 0.02
CA ASP A 300 2.16 30.19 1.42
C ASP A 300 3.44 29.57 2.00
N GLY A 301 4.11 28.70 1.24
CA GLY A 301 5.33 28.01 1.64
C GLY A 301 5.12 26.98 2.75
N LYS A 302 3.88 26.62 3.09
CA LYS A 302 3.59 25.70 4.20
C LYS A 302 3.53 24.25 3.73
N PRO A 303 3.88 23.29 4.61
CA PRO A 303 3.74 21.87 4.32
C PRO A 303 2.30 21.38 4.56
N TYR A 304 1.82 20.53 3.66
CA TYR A 304 0.49 19.94 3.65
C TYR A 304 0.53 18.44 3.38
N THR A 305 -0.48 17.72 3.88
CA THR A 305 -0.87 16.43 3.30
C THR A 305 -1.52 16.66 1.94
N PRO A 306 -1.47 15.70 1.01
CA PRO A 306 -2.18 15.81 -0.28
C PRO A 306 -3.65 16.15 -0.11
N THR A 307 -4.33 15.48 0.81
CA THR A 307 -5.74 15.71 1.15
C THR A 307 -5.97 17.08 1.80
N GLY A 308 -5.09 17.49 2.72
CA GLY A 308 -5.24 18.76 3.43
C GLY A 308 -5.17 19.95 2.49
N LEU A 309 -4.24 19.93 1.54
CA LEU A 309 -4.12 21.00 0.55
C LEU A 309 -5.28 20.99 -0.46
N ALA A 310 -5.71 19.82 -0.91
CA ALA A 310 -6.85 19.70 -1.82
C ALA A 310 -8.15 20.27 -1.19
N ASN A 311 -8.40 19.95 0.08
CA ASN A 311 -9.51 20.54 0.84
C ASN A 311 -9.37 22.06 0.99
N HIS A 312 -8.17 22.56 1.28
CA HIS A 312 -7.91 23.99 1.38
C HIS A 312 -8.23 24.74 0.07
N ILE A 313 -7.80 24.19 -1.06
CA ILE A 313 -8.08 24.75 -2.39
C ILE A 313 -9.57 24.69 -2.71
N PHE A 314 -10.21 23.54 -2.50
CA PHE A 314 -11.65 23.38 -2.73
C PHE A 314 -12.47 24.42 -1.97
N THR A 315 -12.18 24.60 -0.68
CA THR A 315 -12.90 25.57 0.15
C THR A 315 -12.62 27.01 -0.25
N SER A 316 -11.39 27.31 -0.68
CA SER A 316 -11.03 28.65 -1.18
C SER A 316 -11.79 29.03 -2.45
N VAL A 317 -12.08 28.06 -3.31
CA VAL A 317 -12.77 28.28 -4.58
C VAL A 317 -14.29 28.27 -4.40
N THR A 318 -14.82 27.31 -3.65
CA THR A 318 -16.27 27.08 -3.58
C THR A 318 -16.94 27.77 -2.38
N GLY A 319 -16.16 28.26 -1.41
CA GLY A 319 -16.67 28.82 -0.16
C GLY A 319 -17.29 27.79 0.79
N ARG A 320 -17.28 26.51 0.45
CA ARG A 320 -17.84 25.41 1.26
C ARG A 320 -16.82 24.31 1.51
N LYS A 321 -17.10 23.44 2.47
CA LYS A 321 -16.32 22.23 2.70
C LYS A 321 -16.61 21.21 1.59
N ALA A 322 -15.59 20.43 1.23
CA ALA A 322 -15.76 19.31 0.31
C ALA A 322 -16.42 18.12 1.00
N ASP A 323 -17.20 17.35 0.27
CA ASP A 323 -17.81 16.10 0.74
C ASP A 323 -16.82 14.93 0.61
N GLY A 324 -15.58 15.15 1.05
CA GLY A 324 -14.49 14.18 1.01
C GLY A 324 -13.64 14.24 -0.27
N ILE A 325 -12.32 14.35 -0.10
CA ILE A 325 -11.36 14.39 -1.21
C ILE A 325 -10.27 13.35 -0.98
N GLN A 326 -9.93 12.58 -2.02
CA GLN A 326 -8.72 11.78 -2.02
C GLN A 326 -7.57 12.59 -2.63
N GLY A 327 -6.79 13.25 -1.77
CA GLY A 327 -5.83 14.26 -2.22
C GLY A 327 -4.68 13.71 -3.05
N THR A 328 -4.27 12.45 -2.91
CA THR A 328 -3.19 11.85 -3.72
C THR A 328 -3.51 11.78 -5.21
N THR A 329 -4.79 11.85 -5.59
CA THR A 329 -5.23 11.90 -6.99
C THR A 329 -5.17 13.31 -7.60
N TRP A 330 -4.98 14.35 -6.78
CA TRP A 330 -5.04 15.76 -7.21
C TRP A 330 -3.71 16.32 -7.73
N TRP A 331 -2.64 15.51 -7.70
CA TRP A 331 -1.28 15.98 -7.96
C TRP A 331 -0.62 15.08 -8.99
N ASP A 332 -0.46 15.62 -10.21
CA ASP A 332 0.25 14.96 -11.30
C ASP A 332 1.73 15.36 -11.26
N ILE A 333 2.63 14.46 -11.66
CA ILE A 333 4.06 14.78 -11.80
C ILE A 333 4.24 15.88 -12.86
N ASP A 334 4.92 16.98 -12.54
CA ASP A 334 5.18 18.04 -13.51
C ASP A 334 6.37 17.68 -14.40
N THR A 335 6.09 16.96 -15.48
CA THR A 335 7.11 16.51 -16.43
C THR A 335 7.71 17.62 -17.28
N ALA A 336 7.12 18.83 -17.25
CA ALA A 336 7.67 20.01 -17.92
C ALA A 336 8.90 20.58 -17.19
N HIS A 337 9.03 20.33 -15.89
CA HIS A 337 10.17 20.76 -15.08
C HIS A 337 10.96 19.52 -14.64
N VAL A 338 11.97 19.17 -15.44
CA VAL A 338 12.85 18.02 -15.18
C VAL A 338 13.81 18.37 -14.04
N PRO A 339 13.85 17.59 -12.93
CA PRO A 339 14.86 17.76 -11.90
C PRO A 339 16.27 17.52 -12.43
N ASP A 340 17.25 18.29 -11.94
CA ASP A 340 18.64 18.24 -12.42
C ASP A 340 19.31 16.86 -12.29
N THR A 341 18.79 15.99 -11.43
CA THR A 341 19.32 14.65 -11.13
C THR A 341 18.63 13.54 -11.93
N VAL A 342 17.69 13.87 -12.82
CA VAL A 342 16.86 12.89 -13.54
C VAL A 342 17.04 13.08 -15.05
N ASP A 343 17.00 11.97 -15.78
CA ASP A 343 17.01 12.00 -17.23
C ASP A 343 15.67 12.56 -17.79
N PRO A 344 15.71 13.51 -18.75
CA PRO A 344 14.50 14.10 -19.32
C PRO A 344 13.54 13.09 -19.97
N ASP A 345 14.06 12.05 -20.64
CA ASP A 345 13.21 11.07 -21.33
C ASP A 345 12.48 10.18 -20.31
N GLU A 346 13.16 9.83 -19.22
CA GLU A 346 12.58 9.06 -18.11
C GLU A 346 11.56 9.87 -17.32
N TRP A 347 11.83 11.15 -17.10
CA TRP A 347 10.88 12.05 -16.46
C TRP A 347 9.65 12.27 -17.32
N ALA A 348 9.81 12.43 -18.63
CA ALA A 348 8.70 12.56 -19.58
C ALA A 348 7.75 11.35 -19.59
N ALA A 349 8.26 10.14 -19.34
CA ALA A 349 7.45 8.93 -19.24
C ALA A 349 6.44 8.95 -18.08
N LEU A 350 6.62 9.83 -17.08
CA LEU A 350 5.70 9.98 -15.95
C LEU A 350 4.49 10.89 -16.27
N ALA A 351 4.38 11.40 -17.50
CA ALA A 351 3.33 12.35 -17.88
C ALA A 351 1.92 11.79 -17.63
N GLY A 352 1.06 12.60 -17.00
CA GLY A 352 -0.32 12.22 -16.66
C GLY A 352 -0.45 11.24 -15.48
N THR A 353 0.67 10.91 -14.81
CA THR A 353 0.66 10.05 -13.62
C THR A 353 0.47 10.90 -12.36
N ASN A 354 -0.52 10.55 -11.53
CA ASN A 354 -0.69 11.13 -10.19
C ASN A 354 0.02 10.30 -9.12
N LEU A 355 0.10 10.79 -7.87
CA LEU A 355 0.78 10.09 -6.77
C LEU A 355 0.25 8.67 -6.57
N THR A 356 -1.07 8.47 -6.61
CA THR A 356 -1.65 7.11 -6.52
C THR A 356 -1.21 6.23 -7.69
N GLY A 357 -1.25 6.75 -8.91
CA GLY A 357 -0.85 6.03 -10.11
C GLY A 357 0.63 5.64 -10.09
N LEU A 358 1.49 6.53 -9.59
CA LEU A 358 2.92 6.30 -9.46
C LEU A 358 3.22 5.21 -8.43
N ALA A 359 2.58 5.26 -7.26
CA ALA A 359 2.76 4.25 -6.23
C ALA A 359 2.35 2.85 -6.71
N LYS A 360 1.28 2.74 -7.51
CA LYS A 360 0.82 1.46 -8.08
C LYS A 360 1.78 0.83 -9.09
N GLN A 361 2.67 1.62 -9.69
CA GLN A 361 3.69 1.09 -10.58
C GLN A 361 4.82 0.38 -9.81
N PHE A 362 4.82 0.47 -8.47
CA PHE A 362 5.88 -0.04 -7.61
C PHE A 362 5.36 -1.04 -6.57
N ASN A 363 5.69 -2.32 -6.74
CA ASN A 363 5.37 -3.40 -5.79
C ASN A 363 6.60 -3.87 -4.97
N GLY A 364 7.72 -3.13 -5.03
CA GLY A 364 9.01 -3.52 -4.44
C GLY A 364 9.24 -3.00 -3.02
N THR A 365 10.24 -3.56 -2.33
CA THR A 365 10.67 -3.12 -0.99
C THR A 365 11.97 -2.31 -1.07
N GLY A 366 11.99 -1.12 -0.47
CA GLY A 366 13.16 -0.44 0.09
C GLY A 366 14.36 -0.06 -0.81
N LYS A 367 15.07 0.99 -0.42
CA LYS A 367 16.33 1.48 -1.02
C LYS A 367 17.54 0.57 -0.69
N ASP A 368 17.50 -0.72 -1.00
CA ASP A 368 18.72 -1.54 -0.96
C ASP A 368 19.49 -1.39 -2.29
N TRP A 369 20.58 -0.63 -2.24
CA TRP A 369 21.43 -0.35 -3.40
C TRP A 369 22.58 -1.36 -3.57
N THR A 370 22.70 -2.35 -2.69
CA THR A 370 23.80 -3.33 -2.71
C THR A 370 23.86 -4.06 -4.05
N VAL A 371 22.70 -4.52 -4.54
CA VAL A 371 22.60 -5.21 -5.84
C VAL A 371 23.01 -4.28 -6.99
N LEU A 372 22.62 -3.00 -6.92
CA LEU A 372 23.04 -2.00 -7.91
C LEU A 372 24.55 -1.82 -7.91
N HIS A 373 25.18 -1.68 -6.73
CA HIS A 373 26.63 -1.49 -6.62
C HIS A 373 27.41 -2.68 -7.20
N THR A 374 26.99 -3.90 -6.88
CA THR A 374 27.56 -5.12 -7.48
C THR A 374 27.38 -5.14 -8.99
N LEU A 375 26.19 -4.80 -9.48
CA LEU A 375 25.88 -4.79 -10.90
C LEU A 375 26.75 -3.79 -11.68
N LEU A 376 26.90 -2.57 -11.16
CA LEU A 376 27.76 -1.55 -11.77
C LEU A 376 29.23 -1.99 -11.84
N ASN A 377 29.72 -2.70 -10.83
CA ASN A 377 31.08 -3.22 -10.85
C ASN A 377 31.26 -4.29 -11.95
N ALA A 378 30.20 -5.10 -12.16
CA ALA A 378 30.21 -6.20 -13.11
C ALA A 378 30.06 -5.77 -14.59
N VAL A 379 29.51 -4.58 -14.89
CA VAL A 379 29.43 -4.08 -16.27
C VAL A 379 30.85 -3.90 -16.81
N PRO A 380 31.31 -4.65 -17.81
CA PRO A 380 32.71 -4.61 -18.26
C PRO A 380 33.03 -3.37 -19.11
N ALA A 381 34.31 -3.03 -19.20
CA ALA A 381 34.78 -1.97 -20.11
C ALA A 381 34.38 -2.28 -21.57
N GLY A 382 34.00 -1.24 -22.31
CA GLY A 382 33.55 -1.36 -23.70
C GLY A 382 32.08 -1.77 -23.85
N ARG A 383 31.37 -1.90 -22.73
CA ARG A 383 29.92 -2.13 -22.68
C ARG A 383 29.25 -1.01 -21.90
N TRP A 384 27.97 -0.81 -22.21
CA TRP A 384 27.12 0.15 -21.52
C TRP A 384 25.74 -0.45 -21.28
N THR A 385 24.95 0.14 -20.39
CA THR A 385 23.57 -0.26 -20.13
C THR A 385 22.69 0.96 -19.86
N THR A 386 21.39 0.77 -19.65
CA THR A 386 20.46 1.87 -19.37
C THR A 386 20.00 1.90 -17.91
N TYR A 387 19.59 3.08 -17.42
CA TYR A 387 18.95 3.16 -16.10
C TYR A 387 17.72 2.25 -16.02
N GLY A 388 16.95 2.12 -17.11
CA GLY A 388 15.82 1.19 -17.20
C GLY A 388 16.22 -0.28 -17.10
N ASP A 389 17.30 -0.69 -17.76
CA ASP A 389 17.83 -2.06 -17.64
C ASP A 389 18.30 -2.35 -16.21
N VAL A 390 19.05 -1.42 -15.59
CA VAL A 390 19.50 -1.52 -14.19
C VAL A 390 18.31 -1.61 -13.25
N ALA A 391 17.31 -0.72 -13.42
CA ALA A 391 16.10 -0.70 -12.62
C ALA A 391 15.34 -2.04 -12.69
N ALA A 392 15.23 -2.63 -13.88
CA ALA A 392 14.57 -3.92 -14.06
C ALA A 392 15.28 -5.08 -13.32
N VAL A 393 16.61 -5.03 -13.17
CA VAL A 393 17.38 -6.05 -12.44
C VAL A 393 17.18 -5.93 -10.94
N ILE A 394 17.15 -4.70 -10.41
CA ILE A 394 17.05 -4.46 -8.96
C ILE A 394 15.61 -4.26 -8.46
N SER A 395 14.62 -4.55 -9.32
CA SER A 395 13.19 -4.32 -9.03
C SER A 395 12.88 -2.88 -8.59
N SER A 396 13.49 -1.90 -9.26
CA SER A 396 13.31 -0.47 -9.02
C SER A 396 12.72 0.26 -10.24
N HIS A 397 12.69 1.59 -10.19
CA HIS A 397 12.34 2.47 -11.31
C HIS A 397 13.57 3.29 -11.74
N ALA A 398 13.64 3.69 -13.01
CA ALA A 398 14.81 4.36 -13.58
C ALA A 398 15.14 5.70 -12.89
N VAL A 399 14.11 6.47 -12.50
CA VAL A 399 14.25 7.75 -11.77
C VAL A 399 15.01 7.61 -10.43
N PRO A 400 14.63 6.71 -9.49
CA PRO A 400 15.43 6.40 -8.31
C PRO A 400 16.87 6.00 -8.62
N VAL A 401 17.08 5.17 -9.65
CA VAL A 401 18.42 4.74 -10.07
C VAL A 401 19.25 5.95 -10.51
N GLY A 402 18.71 6.79 -11.39
CA GLY A 402 19.40 8.01 -11.85
C GLY A 402 19.73 8.97 -10.71
N THR A 403 18.76 9.22 -9.83
CA THR A 403 18.95 10.09 -8.66
C THR A 403 20.02 9.55 -7.71
N HIS A 404 20.01 8.24 -7.47
CA HIS A 404 21.05 7.59 -6.67
C HIS A 404 22.41 7.70 -7.34
N LEU A 405 22.55 7.35 -8.63
CA LEU A 405 23.83 7.46 -9.34
C LEU A 405 24.38 8.90 -9.37
N ALA A 406 23.52 9.91 -9.45
CA ALA A 406 23.93 11.32 -9.44
C ALA A 406 24.42 11.82 -8.06
N THR A 407 24.02 11.15 -6.97
CA THR A 407 24.32 11.58 -5.58
C THR A 407 25.22 10.60 -4.82
N CYS A 408 25.41 9.39 -5.34
CA CYS A 408 26.14 8.29 -4.75
C CYS A 408 27.66 8.45 -4.97
N GLY A 409 28.37 8.97 -3.96
CA GLY A 409 29.83 9.15 -4.01
C GLY A 409 30.67 7.86 -4.07
N GLN A 410 30.04 6.68 -4.05
CA GLN A 410 30.72 5.37 -4.03
C GLN A 410 30.30 4.46 -5.19
N CYS A 411 29.46 4.92 -6.11
CA CYS A 411 28.97 4.08 -7.19
C CYS A 411 30.09 3.81 -8.21
N PRO A 412 30.57 2.56 -8.37
CA PRO A 412 31.62 2.24 -9.32
C PRO A 412 31.08 2.35 -10.75
N ASN A 413 31.94 2.67 -11.73
CA ASN A 413 31.61 2.60 -13.17
C ASN A 413 30.29 3.26 -13.61
N ALA A 414 29.78 4.26 -12.87
CA ALA A 414 28.45 4.83 -13.10
C ALA A 414 28.30 5.48 -14.49
N TRP A 415 29.41 5.88 -15.12
CA TRP A 415 29.43 6.43 -16.49
C TRP A 415 28.99 5.42 -17.56
N ARG A 416 28.98 4.11 -17.25
CA ARG A 416 28.49 3.05 -18.16
C ARG A 416 26.97 2.94 -18.20
N VAL A 417 26.25 3.71 -17.38
CA VAL A 417 24.78 3.78 -17.39
C VAL A 417 24.34 5.01 -18.17
N LEU A 418 23.64 4.78 -19.28
CA LEU A 418 23.15 5.79 -20.21
C LEU A 418 21.62 5.84 -20.20
N ASN A 419 21.04 6.82 -20.87
CA ASN A 419 19.58 6.85 -21.06
C ASN A 419 19.14 5.87 -22.16
N ALA A 420 17.82 5.70 -22.32
CA ALA A 420 17.24 4.76 -23.28
C ALA A 420 17.68 5.02 -24.74
N SER A 421 18.03 6.27 -25.06
CA SER A 421 18.54 6.72 -26.36
C SER A 421 20.05 6.51 -26.53
N GLY A 422 20.72 5.88 -25.56
CA GLY A 422 22.17 5.64 -25.58
C GLY A 422 23.02 6.88 -25.36
N ARG A 423 22.46 7.94 -24.76
CA ARG A 423 23.17 9.19 -24.48
C ARG A 423 23.53 9.28 -23.00
N VAL A 424 24.61 9.99 -22.70
CA VAL A 424 24.97 10.36 -21.33
C VAL A 424 23.88 11.27 -20.78
N SER A 425 23.33 10.93 -19.61
CA SER A 425 22.31 11.75 -18.98
C SER A 425 22.87 13.14 -18.62
N PRO A 426 22.15 14.24 -18.88
CA PRO A 426 22.51 15.58 -18.39
C PRO A 426 22.62 15.64 -16.86
N GLY A 427 21.94 14.74 -16.15
CA GLY A 427 21.98 14.63 -14.69
C GLY A 427 23.18 13.87 -14.13
N PHE A 428 24.01 13.26 -14.98
CA PHE A 428 25.21 12.54 -14.54
C PHE A 428 26.19 13.47 -13.81
N ARG A 429 26.77 12.99 -12.71
CA ARG A 429 27.81 13.68 -11.94
C ARG A 429 28.94 12.71 -11.63
N TRP A 430 30.18 13.17 -11.76
CA TRP A 430 31.34 12.41 -11.29
C TRP A 430 31.40 12.40 -9.77
N ASN A 431 31.76 11.26 -9.18
CA ASN A 431 32.01 11.17 -7.74
C ASN A 431 33.20 12.03 -7.32
N ASP A 432 34.20 12.15 -8.19
CA ASP A 432 35.32 13.05 -8.01
C ASP A 432 34.95 14.43 -8.61
N PRO A 433 34.74 15.46 -7.77
CA PRO A 433 34.35 16.78 -8.24
C PRO A 433 35.45 17.50 -9.03
N THR A 434 36.68 16.98 -9.03
CA THR A 434 37.80 17.52 -9.80
C THR A 434 37.85 16.99 -11.23
N ARG A 435 37.10 15.92 -11.54
CA ARG A 435 37.01 15.39 -12.90
C ARG A 435 36.15 16.28 -13.79
N THR A 436 36.71 16.63 -14.93
CA THR A 436 36.07 17.47 -15.96
C THR A 436 35.94 16.77 -17.31
N ASP A 437 36.40 15.53 -17.42
CA ASP A 437 36.31 14.76 -18.67
C ASP A 437 34.89 14.25 -18.91
N SER A 438 34.51 14.12 -20.19
CA SER A 438 33.17 13.70 -20.57
C SER A 438 32.99 12.20 -20.36
N PRO A 439 31.89 11.73 -19.74
CA PRO A 439 31.59 10.30 -19.66
C PRO A 439 31.58 9.60 -21.03
N ALA A 440 31.17 10.30 -22.09
CA ALA A 440 31.20 9.77 -23.45
C ALA A 440 32.64 9.55 -23.95
N ASP A 441 33.58 10.44 -23.59
CA ASP A 441 34.99 10.28 -23.96
C ASP A 441 35.61 9.10 -23.23
N VAL A 442 35.29 8.94 -21.93
CA VAL A 442 35.72 7.78 -21.14
C VAL A 442 35.20 6.49 -21.76
N LEU A 443 33.91 6.42 -22.08
CA LEU A 443 33.33 5.25 -22.76
C LEU A 443 33.98 4.98 -24.13
N ALA A 444 34.33 6.02 -24.87
CA ALA A 444 35.03 5.88 -26.13
C ALA A 444 36.44 5.29 -25.95
N THR A 445 37.17 5.68 -24.90
CA THR A 445 38.46 5.07 -24.56
C THR A 445 38.33 3.60 -24.13
N GLU A 446 37.18 3.22 -23.57
CA GLU A 446 36.85 1.83 -23.25
C GLU A 446 36.42 1.01 -24.48
N GLY A 447 36.23 1.64 -25.64
CA GLY A 447 35.89 0.99 -26.90
C GLY A 447 34.42 1.12 -27.34
N VAL A 448 33.60 1.90 -26.63
CA VAL A 448 32.22 2.19 -27.05
C VAL A 448 32.23 3.22 -28.17
N ARG A 449 31.64 2.89 -29.32
CA ARG A 449 31.50 3.83 -30.44
C ARG A 449 30.29 4.72 -30.23
N PHE A 450 30.38 5.98 -30.62
CA PHE A 450 29.27 6.92 -30.62
C PHE A 450 28.97 7.43 -32.03
N ASP A 451 27.69 7.52 -32.37
CA ASP A 451 27.20 8.17 -33.58
C ASP A 451 26.18 9.25 -33.20
N ALA A 452 26.38 10.48 -33.70
CA ALA A 452 25.60 11.67 -33.33
C ALA A 452 25.39 11.84 -31.80
N GLY A 453 26.34 11.37 -30.98
CA GLY A 453 26.30 11.41 -29.52
C GLY A 453 25.53 10.27 -28.83
N ALA A 454 25.00 9.30 -29.58
CA ALA A 454 24.42 8.07 -29.05
C ALA A 454 25.40 6.90 -29.16
N ALA A 455 25.53 6.12 -28.08
CA ALA A 455 26.37 4.93 -28.03
C ALA A 455 25.83 3.82 -28.95
N ASP A 456 26.73 3.07 -29.57
CA ASP A 456 26.41 1.94 -30.44
C ASP A 456 25.52 0.93 -29.68
N PRO A 457 24.27 0.68 -30.15
CA PRO A 457 23.35 -0.24 -29.49
C PRO A 457 23.89 -1.66 -29.36
N THR A 458 24.82 -2.09 -30.22
CA THR A 458 25.42 -3.42 -30.16
C THR A 458 26.30 -3.62 -28.92
N ALA A 459 26.81 -2.52 -28.35
CA ALA A 459 27.57 -2.53 -27.10
C ALA A 459 26.66 -2.49 -25.85
N ARG A 460 25.34 -2.32 -26.00
CA ARG A 460 24.39 -2.31 -24.87
C ARG A 460 24.29 -3.69 -24.22
N LEU A 461 24.16 -3.71 -22.91
CA LEU A 461 23.73 -4.86 -22.11
C LEU A 461 22.27 -4.66 -21.70
N SER A 462 21.38 -5.55 -22.13
CA SER A 462 19.98 -5.58 -21.70
C SER A 462 19.85 -6.07 -20.26
N ALA A 463 18.69 -5.85 -19.64
CA ALA A 463 18.37 -6.39 -18.32
C ALA A 463 18.67 -7.91 -18.18
N ASP A 464 18.36 -8.71 -19.19
CA ASP A 464 18.65 -10.16 -19.16
C ASP A 464 20.14 -10.46 -19.22
N ALA A 465 20.90 -9.73 -20.04
CA ALA A 465 22.35 -9.87 -20.09
C ALA A 465 23.00 -9.45 -18.76
N LEU A 466 22.51 -8.38 -18.14
CA LEU A 466 22.95 -7.91 -16.82
C LEU A 466 22.76 -8.97 -15.73
N LYS A 467 21.64 -9.68 -15.71
CA LYS A 467 21.38 -10.77 -14.74
C LYS A 467 22.34 -11.95 -14.86
N THR A 468 22.99 -12.12 -16.02
CA THR A 468 23.94 -13.21 -16.28
C THR A 468 25.39 -12.84 -16.00
N LEU A 469 25.67 -11.58 -15.66
CA LEU A 469 27.02 -11.19 -15.28
C LEU A 469 27.41 -11.86 -13.95
N PRO A 470 28.65 -12.36 -13.82
CA PRO A 470 29.12 -12.89 -12.56
C PRO A 470 29.11 -11.77 -11.50
N GLY A 471 28.40 -11.99 -10.40
CA GLY A 471 28.60 -11.21 -9.18
C GLY A 471 29.90 -11.67 -8.53
N ASP A 472 30.75 -10.73 -8.14
CA ASP A 472 31.99 -11.01 -7.40
C ASP A 472 31.72 -11.78 -6.09
#